data_AF-A0A261Y657-F1
#
_entry.id   AF-A0A261Y657-F1
#
_cell.length_a   1.000
_cell.length_b   1.000
_cell.length_c   1.000
_cell.angle_alpha   90.00
_cell.angle_beta   90.00
_cell.angle_gamma   90.00
#
_symmetry.space_group_name_H-M   'P 1'
#
loop_
_entity.id
_entity.type
_entity.pdbx_description
1 polymer ?
#
loop_
_entity_poly.entity_id
_entity_poly.type
_entity_poly.pdbx_seq_one_letter_code
_entity_poly.pdbx_strand_id
1 'polypeptide(L)'
;MNTVVSFTGGKDCTLSLSLILQQERYHVTHLVTFMPENFGEFKAHPLSVVKAIASCLGIPHLERVIAGPDYKASYRAAFRQLALEYGTQVLVTGDIMPVCSNFMEEAIQDILKLERPLWQMPRPQILELLTQHEIDPVISCVNREQFDQEVVGKQLFDDEVLSILRRGEGEGVKGIDLAGEYGEFHTMVLSAPRLFTCGRIDATWRIEVTERFRHLIFESVKVNWKSTSEFRLTTTSSVFTDNDEVDETVLSKAGADNVLVLVVSRSSGTKGAVDEREDVDVSEVLLRRKFGRLASGAVEKGGCSKGQSEEHNEQEIRQIRNLLEEPHAIAQKGHF
;
A
#
# COMPACT_ATOMS: atom_id res chain seq x y z
N MET A 1 -6.56 8.27 -15.09
CA MET A 1 -5.58 7.41 -15.81
C MET A 1 -5.20 6.24 -14.92
N ASN A 2 -5.31 5.01 -15.42
CA ASN A 2 -4.90 3.83 -14.65
C ASN A 2 -3.40 3.87 -14.37
N THR A 3 -3.04 3.80 -13.10
CA THR A 3 -1.71 4.10 -12.60
C THR A 3 -1.22 2.95 -11.72
N VAL A 4 0.02 2.56 -11.91
CA VAL A 4 0.72 1.65 -11.01
C VAL A 4 1.90 2.36 -10.38
N VAL A 5 2.20 2.05 -9.12
CA VAL A 5 3.32 2.65 -8.39
C VAL A 5 4.42 1.61 -8.20
N SER A 6 5.63 1.92 -8.65
CA SER A 6 6.81 1.12 -8.30
C SER A 6 7.06 1.23 -6.80
N PHE A 7 6.98 0.10 -6.10
CA PHE A 7 6.84 0.08 -4.66
C PHE A 7 7.74 -0.97 -4.01
N THR A 8 8.52 -0.54 -3.04
CA THR A 8 9.41 -1.40 -2.24
C THR A 8 9.18 -1.23 -0.73
N GLY A 9 8.21 -0.41 -0.33
CA GLY A 9 7.93 -0.13 1.10
C GLY A 9 8.81 0.97 1.72
N GLY A 10 9.74 1.54 0.95
CA GLY A 10 10.58 2.65 1.41
C GLY A 10 9.87 4.00 1.46
N LYS A 11 10.58 5.01 1.98
CA LYS A 11 10.05 6.37 2.15
C LYS A 11 9.65 7.03 0.82
N ASP A 12 10.45 6.86 -0.23
CA ASP A 12 10.28 7.60 -1.48
C ASP A 12 9.09 7.11 -2.29
N CYS A 13 8.92 5.79 -2.42
CA CYS A 13 7.74 5.22 -3.07
C CYS A 13 6.46 5.47 -2.27
N THR A 14 6.55 5.46 -0.94
CA THR A 14 5.38 5.74 -0.07
C THR A 14 4.97 7.20 -0.14
N LEU A 15 5.92 8.14 -0.11
CA LEU A 15 5.63 9.55 -0.30
C LEU A 15 5.09 9.82 -1.71
N SER A 16 5.70 9.23 -2.73
CA SER A 16 5.23 9.35 -4.12
C SER A 16 3.80 8.87 -4.27
N LEU A 17 3.45 7.72 -3.68
CA LEU A 17 2.09 7.21 -3.61
C LEU A 17 1.16 8.22 -2.92
N SER A 18 1.57 8.77 -1.78
CA SER A 18 0.77 9.74 -1.04
C SER A 18 0.49 11.01 -1.84
N LEU A 19 1.47 11.51 -2.60
CA LEU A 19 1.32 12.70 -3.45
C LEU A 19 0.41 12.45 -4.66
N ILE A 20 0.49 11.27 -5.30
CA ILE A 20 -0.34 10.99 -6.48
C ILE A 20 -1.79 10.65 -6.12
N LEU A 21 -2.06 10.13 -4.92
CA LEU A 21 -3.42 9.86 -4.43
C LEU A 21 -4.21 11.16 -4.17
N GLN A 22 -3.52 12.29 -4.02
CA GLN A 22 -4.14 13.61 -3.89
C GLN A 22 -4.54 14.21 -5.24
N GLN A 23 -4.24 13.56 -6.36
CA GLN A 23 -4.51 14.06 -7.70
C GLN A 23 -5.58 13.23 -8.41
N GLU A 24 -6.75 13.83 -8.64
CA GLU A 24 -7.92 13.16 -9.25
C GLU A 24 -7.64 12.54 -10.64
N ARG A 25 -6.60 13.01 -11.34
CA ARG A 25 -6.22 12.48 -12.66
C ARG A 25 -5.66 11.06 -12.60
N TYR A 26 -5.19 10.61 -11.44
CA TYR A 26 -4.61 9.27 -11.26
C TYR A 26 -5.58 8.34 -10.56
N HIS A 27 -5.69 7.13 -11.11
CA HIS A 27 -6.42 6.03 -10.51
C HIS A 27 -5.42 4.92 -10.21
N VAL A 28 -4.98 4.82 -8.96
CA VAL A 28 -3.98 3.82 -8.54
C VAL A 28 -4.65 2.47 -8.47
N THR A 29 -4.28 1.56 -9.37
CA THR A 29 -4.86 0.23 -9.42
C THR A 29 -4.00 -0.80 -8.68
N HIS A 30 -2.66 -0.67 -8.78
CA HIS A 30 -1.72 -1.64 -8.22
C HIS A 30 -0.42 -0.98 -7.74
N LEU A 31 0.20 -1.64 -6.77
CA LEU A 31 1.62 -1.48 -6.45
C LEU A 31 2.41 -2.56 -7.22
N VAL A 32 3.61 -2.25 -7.70
CA VAL A 32 4.46 -3.22 -8.41
C VAL A 32 5.89 -3.20 -7.89
N THR A 33 6.42 -4.38 -7.56
CA THR A 33 7.85 -4.58 -7.27
C THR A 33 8.51 -5.30 -8.44
N PHE A 34 9.54 -4.69 -9.01
CA PHE A 34 10.39 -5.31 -10.02
C PHE A 34 11.53 -6.06 -9.33
N MET A 35 11.63 -7.36 -9.56
CA MET A 35 12.55 -8.25 -8.85
C MET A 35 13.46 -8.99 -9.83
N PRO A 36 14.77 -9.09 -9.59
CA PRO A 36 15.65 -9.87 -10.46
C PRO A 36 15.41 -11.39 -10.38
N GLU A 37 15.74 -12.13 -11.45
CA GLU A 37 15.43 -13.56 -11.62
C GLU A 37 16.04 -14.49 -10.56
N ASN A 38 17.29 -14.25 -10.13
CA ASN A 38 18.00 -15.08 -9.15
C ASN A 38 17.92 -14.53 -7.73
N PHE A 39 16.78 -13.95 -7.35
CA PHE A 39 16.68 -13.25 -6.08
C PHE A 39 16.71 -14.17 -4.86
N GLY A 40 17.76 -14.03 -4.05
CA GLY A 40 17.66 -14.21 -2.61
C GLY A 40 16.82 -13.08 -1.99
N GLU A 41 16.50 -13.16 -0.70
CA GLU A 41 15.69 -12.14 -0.01
C GLU A 41 16.22 -10.71 -0.26
N PHE A 42 15.35 -9.79 -0.67
CA PHE A 42 15.63 -8.35 -0.71
C PHE A 42 16.01 -7.90 0.71
N LYS A 43 17.30 -7.90 1.04
CA LYS A 43 17.75 -7.66 2.42
C LYS A 43 17.29 -6.31 2.98
N ALA A 44 17.26 -5.27 2.15
CA ALA A 44 16.81 -3.93 2.56
C ALA A 44 15.29 -3.71 2.46
N HIS A 45 14.59 -4.49 1.63
CA HIS A 45 13.16 -4.37 1.34
C HIS A 45 12.47 -5.74 1.27
N PRO A 46 12.41 -6.51 2.39
CA PRO A 46 11.93 -7.89 2.34
C PRO A 46 10.49 -7.95 1.82
N LEU A 47 10.25 -8.84 0.85
CA LEU A 47 8.98 -8.93 0.15
C LEU A 47 7.79 -9.20 1.10
N SER A 48 8.01 -9.95 2.18
CA SER A 48 7.02 -10.17 3.24
C SER A 48 6.56 -8.86 3.89
N VAL A 49 7.48 -7.93 4.15
CA VAL A 49 7.19 -6.60 4.69
C VAL A 49 6.49 -5.74 3.63
N VAL A 50 6.96 -5.77 2.38
CA VAL A 50 6.31 -5.03 1.26
C VAL A 50 4.84 -5.43 1.10
N LYS A 51 4.55 -6.74 1.15
CA LYS A 51 3.18 -7.27 1.10
C LYS A 51 2.33 -6.83 2.29
N ALA A 52 2.90 -6.82 3.49
CA ALA A 52 2.20 -6.31 4.67
C ALA A 52 1.87 -4.81 4.54
N ILE A 53 2.80 -4.01 4.00
CA ILE A 53 2.57 -2.60 3.69
C ILE A 53 1.47 -2.45 2.64
N ALA A 54 1.51 -3.22 1.54
CA ALA A 54 0.46 -3.19 0.52
C ALA A 54 -0.92 -3.53 1.07
N SER A 55 -1.01 -4.53 1.95
CA SER A 55 -2.24 -4.88 2.66
C SER A 55 -2.76 -3.72 3.52
N CYS A 56 -1.86 -3.08 4.29
CA CYS A 56 -2.17 -1.87 5.04
C CYS A 56 -2.56 -0.68 4.17
N LEU A 57 -2.15 -0.63 2.91
CA LEU A 57 -2.57 0.40 1.96
C LEU A 57 -3.93 0.10 1.32
N GLY A 58 -4.39 -1.16 1.38
CA GLY A 58 -5.58 -1.62 0.67
C GLY A 58 -5.41 -1.63 -0.85
N ILE A 59 -4.17 -1.69 -1.35
CA ILE A 59 -3.87 -1.66 -2.79
C ILE A 59 -3.25 -3.02 -3.18
N PRO A 60 -3.76 -3.70 -4.22
CA PRO A 60 -3.18 -4.94 -4.72
C PRO A 60 -1.69 -4.80 -5.08
N HIS A 61 -0.89 -5.80 -4.75
CA HIS A 61 0.55 -5.82 -5.00
C HIS A 61 0.92 -6.85 -6.06
N LEU A 62 1.74 -6.44 -7.02
CA LEU A 62 2.23 -7.23 -8.12
C LEU A 62 3.74 -7.41 -8.01
N GLU A 63 4.20 -8.59 -8.39
CA GLU A 63 5.61 -8.90 -8.56
C GLU A 63 5.89 -9.07 -10.05
N ARG A 64 6.98 -8.49 -10.55
CA ARG A 64 7.43 -8.64 -11.93
C ARG A 64 8.90 -9.01 -11.95
N VAL A 65 9.21 -10.19 -12.48
CA VAL A 65 10.58 -10.67 -12.61
C VAL A 65 11.26 -9.95 -13.76
N ILE A 66 12.44 -9.39 -13.51
CA ILE A 66 13.32 -8.76 -14.48
C ILE A 66 14.55 -9.66 -14.67
N ALA A 67 14.58 -10.37 -15.79
CA ALA A 67 15.66 -11.26 -16.16
C ALA A 67 16.77 -10.52 -16.90
N GLY A 68 18.02 -10.95 -16.69
CA GLY A 68 19.18 -10.51 -17.45
C GLY A 68 19.45 -11.44 -18.65
N PRO A 69 20.46 -11.14 -19.49
CA PRO A 69 21.34 -9.98 -19.41
C PRO A 69 20.73 -8.70 -20.01
N ASP A 70 19.64 -8.80 -20.80
CA ASP A 70 18.94 -7.65 -21.37
C ASP A 70 17.83 -7.14 -20.44
N TYR A 71 18.25 -6.45 -19.38
CA TYR A 71 17.33 -5.86 -18.41
C TYR A 71 16.35 -4.87 -19.05
N LYS A 72 16.78 -4.09 -20.06
CA LYS A 72 15.91 -3.11 -20.72
C LYS A 72 14.77 -3.79 -21.45
N ALA A 73 15.05 -4.87 -22.19
CA ALA A 73 14.01 -5.67 -22.83
C ALA A 73 13.07 -6.31 -21.80
N SER A 74 13.59 -6.80 -20.68
CA SER A 74 12.79 -7.41 -19.63
C SER A 74 11.84 -6.40 -18.95
N TYR A 75 12.31 -5.20 -18.61
CA TYR A 75 11.46 -4.11 -18.13
C TYR A 75 10.39 -3.71 -19.17
N ARG A 76 10.76 -3.60 -20.45
CA ARG A 76 9.81 -3.30 -21.53
C ARG A 76 8.71 -4.35 -21.63
N ALA A 77 9.04 -5.63 -21.49
CA ALA A 77 8.05 -6.71 -21.48
C ALA A 77 7.10 -6.57 -20.28
N ALA A 78 7.62 -6.31 -19.09
CA ALA A 78 6.82 -6.09 -17.89
C ALA A 78 5.87 -4.90 -18.02
N PHE A 79 6.33 -3.77 -18.59
CA PHE A 79 5.47 -2.60 -18.82
C PHE A 79 4.34 -2.89 -19.82
N ARG A 80 4.63 -3.64 -20.89
CA ARG A 80 3.59 -4.06 -21.85
C ARG A 80 2.57 -5.00 -21.22
N GLN A 81 3.01 -5.91 -20.35
CA GLN A 81 2.10 -6.77 -19.59
C GLN A 81 1.20 -5.94 -18.67
N LEU A 82 1.74 -4.98 -17.93
CA LEU A 82 0.94 -4.09 -17.08
C LEU A 82 -0.10 -3.30 -17.90
N ALA A 83 0.30 -2.78 -19.07
CA ALA A 83 -0.62 -2.10 -19.99
C ALA A 83 -1.74 -3.02 -20.49
N LEU A 84 -1.40 -4.26 -20.86
CA LEU A 84 -2.35 -5.25 -21.40
C LEU A 84 -3.30 -5.79 -20.34
N GLU A 85 -2.78 -6.16 -19.17
CA GLU A 85 -3.53 -6.85 -18.10
C GLU A 85 -4.41 -5.89 -17.29
N TYR A 86 -3.94 -4.67 -17.04
CA TYR A 86 -4.61 -3.73 -16.12
C TYR A 86 -4.99 -2.40 -16.79
N GLY A 87 -4.81 -2.29 -18.10
CA GLY A 87 -5.01 -1.03 -18.82
C GLY A 87 -4.11 0.08 -18.29
N THR A 88 -2.95 -0.23 -17.71
CA THR A 88 -2.05 0.75 -17.12
C THR A 88 -1.63 1.77 -18.17
N GLN A 89 -1.68 3.05 -17.79
CA GLN A 89 -1.27 4.18 -18.63
C GLN A 89 -0.08 4.92 -18.02
N VAL A 90 0.09 4.84 -16.70
CA VAL A 90 1.10 5.59 -15.95
C VAL A 90 1.84 4.65 -14.99
N LEU A 91 3.17 4.73 -15.01
CA LEU A 91 4.03 4.21 -13.94
C LEU A 91 4.52 5.40 -13.10
N VAL A 92 4.29 5.33 -11.79
CA VAL A 92 4.86 6.26 -10.83
C VAL A 92 6.10 5.62 -10.20
N THR A 93 7.21 6.35 -10.13
CA THR A 93 8.41 5.93 -9.41
C THR A 93 8.80 6.98 -8.36
N GLY A 94 9.56 6.52 -7.36
CA GLY A 94 10.07 7.38 -6.28
C GLY A 94 11.41 8.04 -6.58
N ASP A 95 11.83 8.08 -7.86
CA ASP A 95 13.16 8.58 -8.23
C ASP A 95 13.27 10.10 -7.94
N ILE A 96 14.34 10.48 -7.22
CA ILE A 96 14.63 11.88 -6.88
C ILE A 96 15.56 12.50 -7.92
N MET A 97 16.46 11.72 -8.51
CA MET A 97 17.43 12.17 -9.51
C MET A 97 17.75 11.08 -10.56
N PRO A 98 18.48 11.40 -11.64
CA PRO A 98 18.83 10.41 -12.65
C PRO A 98 19.61 9.22 -12.10
N VAL A 99 19.07 8.03 -12.29
CA VAL A 99 19.69 6.74 -11.97
C VAL A 99 20.07 6.04 -13.27
N CYS A 100 21.22 5.36 -13.31
CA CYS A 100 21.67 4.50 -14.41
C CYS A 100 21.52 5.13 -15.81
N SER A 101 21.94 6.40 -15.98
CA SER A 101 21.89 7.09 -17.29
C SER A 101 20.48 7.12 -17.92
N ASN A 102 19.44 7.43 -17.14
CA ASN A 102 18.04 7.50 -17.59
C ASN A 102 17.47 6.16 -18.08
N PHE A 103 18.03 5.04 -17.61
CA PHE A 103 17.59 3.68 -17.98
C PHE A 103 16.06 3.51 -17.96
N MET A 104 15.39 3.98 -16.90
CA MET A 104 13.94 3.85 -16.74
C MET A 104 13.17 4.68 -17.78
N GLU A 105 13.62 5.89 -18.11
CA GLU A 105 13.00 6.73 -19.15
C GLU A 105 13.07 6.02 -20.51
N GLU A 106 14.23 5.46 -20.86
CA GLU A 106 14.38 4.74 -22.11
C GLU A 106 13.63 3.40 -22.13
N ALA A 107 13.58 2.70 -20.99
CA ALA A 107 12.89 1.43 -20.89
C ALA A 107 11.38 1.62 -21.02
N ILE A 108 10.80 2.68 -20.45
CA ILE A 108 9.34 2.89 -20.48
C ILE A 108 8.84 3.59 -21.74
N GLN A 109 9.75 4.21 -22.49
CA GLN A 109 9.44 5.00 -23.69
C GLN A 109 8.49 4.27 -24.65
N ASP A 110 7.47 4.99 -25.11
CA ASP A 110 6.40 4.55 -26.02
C ASP A 110 5.48 3.44 -25.49
N ILE A 111 5.54 3.10 -24.19
CA ILE A 111 4.69 2.07 -23.58
C ILE A 111 3.76 2.70 -22.54
N LEU A 112 4.32 3.37 -21.53
CA LEU A 112 3.57 4.03 -20.45
C LEU A 112 4.10 5.45 -20.24
N LYS A 113 3.29 6.32 -19.63
CA LYS A 113 3.78 7.59 -19.10
C LYS A 113 4.56 7.35 -17.81
N LEU A 114 5.76 7.92 -17.70
CA LEU A 114 6.51 7.96 -16.46
C LEU A 114 6.16 9.21 -15.65
N GLU A 115 5.82 9.02 -14.38
CA GLU A 115 5.58 10.11 -13.42
C GLU A 115 6.53 9.97 -12.22
N ARG A 116 7.18 11.08 -11.85
CA ARG A 116 8.15 11.12 -10.76
C ARG A 116 7.86 12.29 -9.83
N PRO A 117 7.00 12.11 -8.82
CA PRO A 117 6.56 13.19 -7.94
C PRO A 117 7.70 13.89 -7.18
N LEU A 118 8.80 13.17 -6.93
CA LEU A 118 9.95 13.66 -6.17
C LEU A 118 11.10 14.18 -7.07
N TRP A 119 10.91 14.18 -8.39
CA TRP A 119 11.99 14.46 -9.33
C TRP A 119 12.60 15.85 -9.13
N GLN A 120 13.92 15.88 -8.91
CA GLN A 120 14.71 17.07 -8.66
C GLN A 120 14.23 17.92 -7.47
N MET A 121 13.44 17.34 -6.57
CA MET A 121 13.01 18.05 -5.36
C MET A 121 14.21 18.24 -4.41
N PRO A 122 14.36 19.42 -3.79
CA PRO A 122 15.32 19.61 -2.71
C PRO A 122 15.11 18.60 -1.58
N ARG A 123 16.18 18.00 -1.08
CA ARG A 123 16.09 16.91 -0.09
C ARG A 123 15.43 17.39 1.21
N PRO A 124 15.75 18.60 1.74
CA PRO A 124 15.03 19.14 2.88
C PRO A 124 13.51 19.23 2.68
N GLN A 125 13.05 19.54 1.46
CA GLN A 125 11.62 19.57 1.13
C GLN A 125 11.00 18.17 1.14
N ILE A 126 11.73 17.14 0.69
CA ILE A 126 11.27 15.74 0.78
C ILE A 126 11.09 15.33 2.25
N LEU A 127 12.05 15.67 3.12
CA LEU A 127 11.94 15.41 4.56
C LEU A 127 10.74 16.15 5.18
N GLU A 128 10.52 17.40 4.79
CA GLU A 128 9.35 18.16 5.25
C GLU A 128 8.03 17.49 4.81
N LEU A 129 7.93 17.05 3.55
CA LEU A 129 6.76 16.36 3.04
C LEU A 129 6.51 15.03 3.76
N LEU A 130 7.55 14.26 4.08
CA LEU A 130 7.43 13.05 4.90
C LEU A 130 6.76 13.37 6.25
N THR A 131 7.21 14.41 6.95
CA THR A 131 6.59 14.86 8.21
C THR A 131 5.14 15.33 8.00
N GLN A 132 4.87 16.14 6.98
CA GLN A 132 3.54 16.66 6.67
C GLN A 132 2.52 15.55 6.35
N HIS A 133 2.99 14.46 5.74
CA HIS A 133 2.19 13.28 5.42
C HIS A 133 2.15 12.24 6.54
N GLU A 134 2.78 12.51 7.70
CA GLU A 134 2.88 11.60 8.85
C GLU A 134 3.53 10.25 8.46
N ILE A 135 4.56 10.31 7.63
CA ILE A 135 5.36 9.16 7.21
C ILE A 135 6.70 9.24 7.94
N ASP A 136 6.86 8.45 9.00
CA ASP A 136 8.13 8.30 9.73
C ASP A 136 8.67 6.88 9.50
N PRO A 137 9.64 6.72 8.58
CA PRO A 137 10.16 5.42 8.21
C PRO A 137 11.30 4.98 9.13
N VAL A 138 11.38 3.67 9.39
CA VAL A 138 12.51 3.08 10.12
C VAL A 138 13.71 2.92 9.19
N ILE A 139 14.91 3.24 9.67
CA ILE A 139 16.16 2.96 8.95
C ILE A 139 16.40 1.45 8.90
N SER A 140 16.24 0.84 7.73
CA SER A 140 16.30 -0.62 7.54
C SER A 140 17.68 -1.13 7.16
N CYS A 141 18.51 -0.30 6.53
CA CYS A 141 19.86 -0.66 6.12
C CYS A 141 20.73 0.60 6.07
N VAL A 142 22.01 0.49 6.44
CA VAL A 142 23.00 1.54 6.22
C VAL A 142 24.29 0.98 5.66
N ASN A 143 24.96 1.79 4.84
CA ASN A 143 26.34 1.59 4.45
C ASN A 143 27.27 1.96 5.63
N ARG A 144 28.05 0.98 6.08
CA ARG A 144 28.93 1.12 7.25
C ARG A 144 30.10 2.07 7.01
N GLU A 145 30.46 2.34 5.76
CA GLU A 145 31.50 3.34 5.43
C GLU A 145 31.04 4.78 5.66
N GLN A 146 29.73 5.00 5.82
CA GLN A 146 29.15 6.34 5.98
C GLN A 146 28.48 6.54 7.34
N PHE A 147 28.14 5.45 8.04
CA PHE A 147 27.52 5.49 9.35
C PHE A 147 28.38 4.75 10.39
N ASP A 148 29.05 5.52 11.25
CA ASP A 148 29.78 4.99 12.40
C ASP A 148 28.84 4.60 13.56
N GLN A 149 27.65 5.21 13.61
CA GLN A 149 26.68 5.10 14.70
C GLN A 149 25.61 4.03 14.43
N GLU A 150 24.99 3.50 15.49
CA GLU A 150 23.93 2.50 15.38
C GLU A 150 22.57 3.16 15.14
N VAL A 151 22.31 3.54 13.88
CA VAL A 151 21.04 4.16 13.46
C VAL A 151 20.01 3.17 12.92
N VAL A 152 20.44 1.94 12.57
CA VAL A 152 19.56 0.91 12.04
C VAL A 152 18.53 0.50 13.09
N GLY A 153 17.25 0.47 12.70
CA GLY A 153 16.12 0.22 13.59
C GLY A 153 15.57 1.48 14.27
N LYS A 154 16.22 2.64 14.13
CA LYS A 154 15.67 3.93 14.59
C LYS A 154 14.76 4.55 13.53
N GLN A 155 13.86 5.42 13.98
CA GLN A 155 13.04 6.25 13.11
C GLN A 155 13.88 7.33 12.43
N LEU A 156 13.52 7.70 11.20
CA LEU A 156 14.24 8.73 10.45
C LEU A 156 14.18 10.09 11.16
N PHE A 157 13.06 10.41 11.81
CA PHE A 157 12.89 11.67 12.54
C PHE A 157 13.32 11.61 14.01
N ASP A 158 14.02 10.55 14.43
CA ASP A 158 14.71 10.53 15.71
C ASP A 158 15.79 11.64 15.75
N ASP A 159 15.89 12.37 16.87
CA ASP A 159 16.78 13.52 17.00
C ASP A 159 18.25 13.16 16.74
N GLU A 160 18.68 11.96 17.15
CA GLU A 160 20.04 11.47 16.92
C GLU A 160 20.27 11.23 15.42
N VAL A 161 19.32 10.56 14.75
CA VAL A 161 19.37 10.29 13.31
C VAL A 161 19.42 11.59 12.51
N LEU A 162 18.51 12.54 12.78
CA LEU A 162 18.49 13.83 12.10
C LEU A 162 19.78 14.62 12.35
N SER A 163 20.36 14.54 13.54
CA SER A 163 21.62 15.20 13.85
C SER A 163 22.78 14.64 13.02
N ILE A 164 22.80 13.32 12.76
CA ILE A 164 23.82 12.67 11.93
C ILE A 164 23.65 13.08 10.46
N LEU A 165 22.42 13.01 9.94
CA LEU A 165 22.13 13.35 8.55
C LEU A 165 22.50 14.81 8.24
N ARG A 166 22.19 15.74 9.15
CA ARG A 166 22.49 17.17 8.98
C ARG A 166 23.98 17.53 9.14
N ARG A 167 24.77 16.71 9.85
CA ARG A 167 26.23 16.92 9.95
C ARG A 167 26.96 16.68 8.63
N GLY A 168 26.34 15.98 7.68
CA GLY A 168 26.94 15.66 6.38
C GLY A 168 26.95 16.82 5.38
N GLU A 169 26.12 17.84 5.55
CA GLU A 169 26.11 19.01 4.66
C GLU A 169 27.11 20.08 5.12
N GLY A 170 28.42 19.85 4.93
CA GLY A 170 29.45 20.88 5.12
C GLY A 170 30.83 20.39 5.60
N GLU A 171 31.89 21.03 5.07
CA GLU A 171 33.29 20.97 5.51
C GLU A 171 33.98 19.59 5.58
N GLY A 172 34.43 19.08 4.42
CA GLY A 172 35.54 18.11 4.35
C GLY A 172 35.25 16.68 4.86
N VAL A 173 34.06 16.41 5.38
CA VAL A 173 33.55 15.08 5.69
C VAL A 173 32.75 14.57 4.49
N LYS A 174 32.79 13.27 4.18
CA LYS A 174 31.87 12.67 3.21
C LYS A 174 30.44 12.85 3.72
N GLY A 175 29.70 13.80 3.14
CA GLY A 175 28.32 14.04 3.50
C GLY A 175 27.42 12.84 3.24
N ILE A 176 26.39 12.70 4.06
CA ILE A 176 25.29 11.76 3.84
C ILE A 176 24.19 12.54 3.12
N ASP A 177 23.74 12.07 1.95
CA ASP A 177 22.55 12.64 1.32
C ASP A 177 21.33 12.44 2.24
N LEU A 178 20.59 13.52 2.50
CA LEU A 178 19.45 13.49 3.43
C LEU A 178 18.35 12.50 2.99
N ALA A 179 18.28 12.16 1.70
CA ALA A 179 17.38 11.15 1.17
C ALA A 179 18.06 9.78 0.95
N GLY A 180 19.36 9.63 1.22
CA GLY A 180 20.09 8.37 1.07
C GLY A 180 20.23 7.91 -0.39
N GLU A 181 20.19 8.85 -1.34
CA GLU A 181 20.12 8.58 -2.78
C GLU A 181 21.38 7.88 -3.34
N TYR A 182 22.53 8.03 -2.68
CA TYR A 182 23.79 7.40 -3.10
C TYR A 182 24.03 6.04 -2.42
N GLY A 183 22.99 5.46 -1.82
CA GLY A 183 23.04 4.16 -1.15
C GLY A 183 23.57 4.22 0.28
N GLU A 184 23.52 5.40 0.91
CA GLU A 184 23.94 5.59 2.29
C GLU A 184 23.04 4.81 3.25
N PHE A 185 21.73 4.84 3.02
CA PHE A 185 20.76 4.12 3.82
C PHE A 185 19.49 3.77 3.04
N HIS A 186 18.78 2.75 3.52
CA HIS A 186 17.42 2.42 3.11
C HIS A 186 16.49 2.48 4.30
N THR A 187 15.20 2.63 4.00
CA THR A 187 14.16 2.75 5.02
C THR A 187 12.98 1.85 4.70
N MET A 188 12.16 1.56 5.71
CA MET A 188 10.85 0.90 5.57
C MET A 188 9.78 1.71 6.28
N VAL A 189 8.61 1.88 5.66
CA VAL A 189 7.46 2.56 6.28
C VAL A 189 6.57 1.52 6.94
N LEU A 190 6.66 1.39 8.27
CA LEU A 190 5.84 0.46 9.06
C LEU A 190 4.56 1.11 9.62
N SER A 191 4.45 2.43 9.50
CA SER A 191 3.28 3.22 9.89
C SER A 191 3.19 4.47 9.02
N ALA A 192 1.99 4.73 8.48
CA ALA A 192 1.66 5.98 7.81
C ALA A 192 0.17 6.29 8.07
N PRO A 193 -0.20 6.90 9.21
CA PRO A 193 -1.59 6.97 9.68
C PRO A 193 -2.60 7.57 8.70
N ARG A 194 -2.16 8.53 7.88
CA ARG A 194 -2.98 9.17 6.83
C ARG A 194 -3.20 8.29 5.60
N LEU A 195 -2.34 7.31 5.38
CA LEU A 195 -2.31 6.48 4.19
C LEU A 195 -2.79 5.05 4.48
N PHE A 196 -2.39 4.46 5.61
CA PHE A 196 -2.73 3.10 5.99
C PHE A 196 -4.20 3.00 6.42
N THR A 197 -4.89 1.99 5.91
CA THR A 197 -6.20 1.50 6.36
C THR A 197 -6.07 0.70 7.65
N CYS A 198 -4.96 -0.02 7.83
CA CYS A 198 -4.57 -0.63 9.10
C CYS A 198 -4.11 0.44 10.12
N GLY A 199 -3.95 0.05 11.38
CA GLY A 199 -3.39 0.90 12.43
C GLY A 199 -1.88 1.06 12.24
N ARG A 200 -1.15 -0.05 12.26
CA ARG A 200 0.31 -0.11 12.05
C ARG A 200 0.74 -1.54 11.74
N ILE A 201 2.00 -1.68 11.31
CA ILE A 201 2.66 -2.97 11.20
C ILE A 201 3.55 -3.16 12.44
N ASP A 202 3.24 -4.16 13.26
CA ASP A 202 4.15 -4.60 14.31
C ASP A 202 5.13 -5.61 13.72
N ALA A 203 6.42 -5.30 13.83
CA ALA A 203 7.46 -6.19 13.37
C ALA A 203 8.55 -6.36 14.43
N THR A 204 9.13 -7.55 14.47
CA THR A 204 10.35 -7.83 15.22
C THR A 204 11.49 -8.07 14.24
N TRP A 205 12.69 -7.65 14.62
CA TRP A 205 13.86 -7.80 13.78
C TRP A 205 15.10 -8.03 14.63
N ARG A 206 16.07 -8.71 14.03
CA ARG A 206 17.47 -8.70 14.48
C ARG A 206 18.30 -7.84 13.55
N ILE A 207 19.43 -7.33 14.03
CA ILE A 207 20.39 -6.59 13.23
C ILE A 207 21.44 -7.57 12.72
N GLU A 208 21.64 -7.60 11.40
CA GLU A 208 22.74 -8.32 10.76
C GLU A 208 23.81 -7.32 10.31
N VAL A 209 25.05 -7.62 10.67
CA VAL A 209 26.22 -6.83 10.28
C VAL A 209 27.05 -7.66 9.31
N THR A 210 27.27 -7.11 8.13
CA THR A 210 28.17 -7.62 7.10
C THR A 210 29.38 -6.70 7.00
N GLU A 211 30.33 -7.05 6.14
CA GLU A 211 31.49 -6.18 5.86
C GLU A 211 31.07 -4.76 5.48
N ARG A 212 30.11 -4.63 4.56
CA ARG A 212 29.70 -3.34 3.98
C ARG A 212 28.43 -2.75 4.60
N PHE A 213 27.51 -3.57 5.09
CA PHE A 213 26.18 -3.12 5.49
C PHE A 213 25.80 -3.57 6.90
N ARG A 214 25.07 -2.73 7.61
CA ARG A 214 24.28 -3.09 8.80
C ARG A 214 22.81 -2.97 8.40
N HIS A 215 22.02 -4.01 8.61
CA HIS A 215 20.61 -4.03 8.16
C HIS A 215 19.71 -4.89 9.05
N LEU A 216 18.41 -4.63 8.95
CA LEU A 216 17.37 -5.38 9.63
C LEU A 216 17.10 -6.71 8.92
N ILE A 217 17.01 -7.77 9.71
CA ILE A 217 16.41 -9.03 9.31
C ILE A 217 15.10 -9.14 10.07
N PHE A 218 13.99 -9.03 9.35
CA PHE A 218 12.65 -9.12 9.91
C PHE A 218 12.34 -10.57 10.27
N GLU A 219 12.04 -10.82 11.55
CA GLU A 219 11.74 -12.15 12.09
C GLU A 219 10.23 -12.40 12.19
N SER A 220 9.46 -11.34 12.44
CA SER A 220 8.00 -11.37 12.41
C SER A 220 7.46 -10.06 11.87
N VAL A 221 6.33 -10.14 11.16
CA VAL A 221 5.62 -8.99 10.59
C VAL A 221 4.14 -9.27 10.76
N LYS A 222 3.44 -8.42 11.50
CA LYS A 222 2.01 -8.54 11.79
C LYS A 222 1.30 -7.23 11.49
N VAL A 223 0.24 -7.31 10.71
CA VAL A 223 -0.63 -6.15 10.45
C VAL A 223 -1.59 -6.01 11.63
N ASN A 224 -1.60 -4.84 12.27
CA ASN A 224 -2.60 -4.51 13.27
C ASN A 224 -3.67 -3.63 12.65
N TRP A 225 -4.87 -4.16 12.57
CA TRP A 225 -6.04 -3.42 12.09
C TRP A 225 -6.55 -2.46 13.16
N LYS A 226 -7.10 -1.32 12.72
CA LYS A 226 -7.78 -0.39 13.65
C LYS A 226 -9.02 -1.09 14.20
N SER A 227 -9.32 -0.88 15.48
CA SER A 227 -10.52 -1.46 16.09
C SER A 227 -11.78 -0.96 15.37
N THR A 228 -12.74 -1.84 15.12
CA THR A 228 -14.07 -1.50 14.57
C THR A 228 -14.84 -0.49 15.43
N SER A 229 -14.47 -0.33 16.70
CA SER A 229 -15.02 0.69 17.61
C SER A 229 -14.71 2.14 17.20
N GLU A 230 -13.75 2.36 16.30
CA GLU A 230 -13.42 3.68 15.73
C GLU A 230 -14.23 4.04 14.48
N PHE A 231 -15.01 3.10 13.93
CA PHE A 231 -15.89 3.34 12.78
C PHE A 231 -17.30 3.63 13.27
N ARG A 232 -17.86 4.80 12.91
CA ARG A 232 -19.29 5.06 13.09
C ARG A 232 -20.06 4.30 12.02
N LEU A 233 -20.67 3.19 12.40
CA LEU A 233 -21.73 2.57 11.62
C LEU A 233 -22.89 3.57 11.50
N THR A 234 -23.04 4.16 10.32
CA THR A 234 -24.17 5.02 10.02
C THR A 234 -25.07 4.23 9.07
N THR A 235 -26.13 3.64 9.61
CA THR A 235 -27.15 2.97 8.79
C THR A 235 -28.07 4.03 8.20
N THR A 236 -27.93 4.30 6.91
CA THR A 236 -28.92 5.07 6.15
C THR A 236 -29.79 4.11 5.37
N SER A 237 -31.06 4.00 5.74
CA SER A 237 -32.05 3.29 4.93
C SER A 237 -32.52 4.23 3.81
N SER A 238 -32.08 3.93 2.58
CA SER A 238 -32.68 4.48 1.37
C SER A 238 -33.13 3.32 0.49
N VAL A 239 -34.38 3.37 0.03
CA VAL A 239 -34.95 2.37 -0.86
C VAL A 239 -34.39 2.67 -2.26
N PHE A 240 -33.45 1.85 -2.72
CA PHE A 240 -32.98 1.88 -4.10
C PHE A 240 -33.78 0.89 -4.94
N THR A 241 -34.18 1.28 -6.14
CA THR A 241 -34.73 0.37 -7.15
C THR A 241 -33.62 -0.11 -8.09
N ASP A 242 -33.83 -1.24 -8.78
CA ASP A 242 -32.82 -1.99 -9.56
C ASP A 242 -32.06 -1.19 -10.66
N ASN A 243 -32.34 0.10 -10.84
CA ASN A 243 -31.67 0.98 -11.81
C ASN A 243 -31.10 2.28 -11.21
N ASP A 244 -31.09 2.45 -9.89
CA ASP A 244 -30.58 3.67 -9.27
C ASP A 244 -29.06 3.58 -9.04
N GLU A 245 -28.30 4.47 -9.68
CA GLU A 245 -26.91 4.73 -9.25
C GLU A 245 -26.93 5.20 -7.79
N VAL A 246 -26.01 4.71 -6.97
CA VAL A 246 -25.87 5.05 -5.55
C VAL A 246 -25.89 6.59 -5.38
N ASP A 247 -26.98 7.11 -4.82
CA ASP A 247 -27.23 8.55 -4.67
C ASP A 247 -26.14 9.18 -3.79
N GLU A 248 -25.31 10.06 -4.37
CA GLU A 248 -24.21 10.74 -3.67
C GLU A 248 -24.68 11.59 -2.48
N THR A 249 -25.98 11.90 -2.40
CA THR A 249 -26.54 12.63 -1.25
C THR A 249 -26.50 11.82 0.05
N VAL A 250 -26.52 10.48 0.00
CA VAL A 250 -26.39 9.62 1.19
C VAL A 250 -24.98 9.73 1.79
N LEU A 251 -23.96 9.76 0.92
CA LEU A 251 -22.56 9.93 1.31
C LEU A 251 -22.28 11.34 1.88
N SER A 252 -22.97 12.37 1.37
CA SER A 252 -22.82 13.74 1.86
C SER A 252 -23.36 13.96 3.29
N LYS A 253 -24.37 13.18 3.71
CA LYS A 253 -25.00 13.29 5.03
C LYS A 253 -24.22 12.59 6.15
N ALA A 254 -23.34 11.65 5.82
CA ALA A 254 -22.63 10.82 6.80
C ALA A 254 -21.45 11.53 7.50
N GLY A 255 -21.06 12.73 7.05
CA GLY A 255 -19.91 13.45 7.62
C GLY A 255 -18.56 12.88 7.18
N ALA A 256 -17.51 13.70 7.30
CA ALA A 256 -16.26 13.54 6.55
C ALA A 256 -15.21 12.54 7.09
N ASP A 257 -15.58 11.61 7.98
CA ASP A 257 -14.61 10.70 8.61
C ASP A 257 -15.08 9.22 8.59
N ASN A 258 -14.22 8.35 8.05
CA ASN A 258 -14.26 6.87 8.08
C ASN A 258 -15.69 6.25 8.12
N VAL A 259 -16.43 6.36 7.01
CA VAL A 259 -17.79 5.81 6.90
C VAL A 259 -17.74 4.48 6.17
N LEU A 260 -18.21 3.42 6.83
CA LEU A 260 -18.57 2.17 6.17
C LEU A 260 -20.00 2.32 5.65
N VAL A 261 -20.21 2.27 4.33
CA VAL A 261 -21.56 2.34 3.74
C VAL A 261 -21.97 0.94 3.31
N LEU A 262 -22.96 0.41 4.02
CA LEU A 262 -23.68 -0.81 3.65
C LEU A 262 -24.85 -0.41 2.77
N VAL A 263 -24.81 -0.78 1.49
CA VAL A 263 -25.96 -0.60 0.59
C VAL A 263 -26.78 -1.88 0.63
N VAL A 264 -28.00 -1.78 1.14
CA VAL A 264 -28.95 -2.90 1.20
C VAL A 264 -29.99 -2.68 0.11
N SER A 265 -29.99 -3.52 -0.92
CA SER A 265 -31.07 -3.51 -1.92
C SER A 265 -32.26 -4.32 -1.42
N ARG A 266 -33.46 -3.73 -1.35
CA ARG A 266 -34.69 -4.49 -1.09
C ARG A 266 -35.28 -4.94 -2.42
N SER A 267 -35.29 -6.25 -2.70
CA SER A 267 -36.08 -6.77 -3.82
C SER A 267 -37.57 -6.65 -3.49
N SER A 268 -38.32 -5.85 -4.26
CA SER A 268 -39.75 -5.64 -4.02
C SER A 268 -40.57 -6.90 -4.30
N GLY A 269 -40.84 -7.69 -3.26
CA GLY A 269 -41.74 -8.84 -3.29
C GLY A 269 -43.01 -8.59 -2.48
N THR A 270 -44.08 -8.15 -3.16
CA THR A 270 -45.50 -8.14 -2.72
C THR A 270 -45.92 -7.32 -1.49
N LYS A 271 -46.92 -6.46 -1.69
CA LYS A 271 -47.67 -5.72 -0.65
C LYS A 271 -48.33 -6.69 0.34
N GLY A 272 -47.79 -6.80 1.55
CA GLY A 272 -48.35 -7.52 2.70
C GLY A 272 -47.79 -6.95 4.00
N ALA A 273 -48.54 -7.06 5.09
CA ALA A 273 -48.28 -6.39 6.37
C ALA A 273 -46.89 -6.70 6.95
N VAL A 274 -46.27 -5.64 7.50
CA VAL A 274 -44.92 -5.59 8.07
C VAL A 274 -44.81 -6.44 9.34
N ASP A 275 -43.89 -7.40 9.35
CA ASP A 275 -43.33 -8.01 10.56
C ASP A 275 -41.85 -7.60 10.65
N GLU A 276 -41.40 -7.14 11.82
CA GLU A 276 -40.13 -6.41 12.01
C GLU A 276 -38.86 -7.30 11.98
N ARG A 277 -38.87 -8.38 11.19
CA ARG A 277 -37.73 -9.31 11.05
C ARG A 277 -37.56 -9.81 9.62
N GLU A 278 -37.52 -8.90 8.64
CA GLU A 278 -37.19 -9.26 7.27
C GLU A 278 -35.67 -9.24 7.03
N ASP A 279 -35.17 -10.33 6.48
CA ASP A 279 -33.80 -10.58 6.05
C ASP A 279 -33.26 -9.45 5.17
N VAL A 280 -32.12 -8.91 5.59
CA VAL A 280 -31.40 -7.83 4.91
C VAL A 280 -30.44 -8.47 3.90
N ASP A 281 -30.80 -8.46 2.62
CA ASP A 281 -29.93 -8.92 1.53
C ASP A 281 -28.86 -7.85 1.25
N VAL A 282 -27.62 -8.11 1.68
CA VAL A 282 -26.48 -7.18 1.56
C VAL A 282 -25.76 -7.49 0.25
N SER A 283 -26.09 -6.74 -0.80
CA SER A 283 -25.56 -6.98 -2.15
C SER A 283 -24.21 -6.31 -2.42
N GLU A 284 -23.84 -5.26 -1.67
CA GLU A 284 -22.57 -4.55 -1.85
C GLU A 284 -22.09 -3.80 -0.59
N VAL A 285 -20.81 -3.97 -0.22
CA VAL A 285 -20.15 -3.20 0.85
C VAL A 285 -19.16 -2.25 0.22
N LEU A 286 -19.39 -0.94 0.37
CA LEU A 286 -18.52 0.11 -0.18
C LEU A 286 -17.70 0.77 0.94
N LEU A 287 -16.37 0.71 0.81
CA LEU A 287 -15.41 1.44 1.64
C LEU A 287 -14.94 2.69 0.88
N ARG A 288 -15.36 3.89 1.32
CA ARG A 288 -14.87 5.17 0.77
C ARG A 288 -14.05 5.91 1.82
N ARG A 289 -12.82 6.29 1.48
CA ARG A 289 -11.98 7.22 2.28
C ARG A 289 -11.76 8.51 1.49
N LYS A 290 -11.28 9.55 2.19
CA LYS A 290 -11.03 10.92 1.70
C LYS A 290 -10.15 11.02 0.44
N PHE A 291 -9.54 9.92 -0.03
CA PHE A 291 -8.66 9.84 -1.19
C PHE A 291 -9.14 8.89 -2.32
N GLY A 292 -10.46 8.75 -2.51
CA GLY A 292 -11.03 8.01 -3.63
C GLY A 292 -11.63 6.64 -3.24
N ARG A 293 -12.47 6.09 -4.13
CA ARG A 293 -13.16 4.79 -3.94
C ARG A 293 -12.13 3.66 -3.79
N LEU A 294 -12.35 2.75 -2.84
CA LEU A 294 -11.72 1.43 -2.83
C LEU A 294 -12.76 0.35 -3.09
N ALA A 295 -12.39 -0.58 -3.97
CA ALA A 295 -12.94 -1.89 -4.30
C ALA A 295 -14.44 -2.15 -4.02
N SER A 296 -15.22 -2.33 -5.09
CA SER A 296 -16.51 -3.04 -5.07
C SER A 296 -16.28 -4.55 -5.05
N GLY A 297 -16.73 -5.25 -4.01
CA GLY A 297 -16.87 -6.70 -4.01
C GLY A 297 -18.31 -7.05 -4.36
N ALA A 298 -18.55 -7.55 -5.58
CA ALA A 298 -19.87 -8.05 -5.97
C ALA A 298 -20.08 -9.46 -5.43
N VAL A 299 -21.22 -9.71 -4.78
CA VAL A 299 -21.66 -11.04 -4.35
C VAL A 299 -22.38 -11.70 -5.53
N GLU A 300 -21.87 -12.82 -6.05
CA GLU A 300 -22.56 -13.58 -7.10
C GLU A 300 -23.83 -14.24 -6.55
N LYS A 301 -24.97 -13.98 -7.20
CA LYS A 301 -26.28 -14.55 -6.85
C LYS A 301 -26.33 -16.05 -7.16
N GLY A 302 -25.98 -16.89 -6.19
CA GLY A 302 -26.29 -18.31 -6.18
C GLY A 302 -27.66 -18.57 -5.58
N GLY A 303 -28.66 -18.91 -6.40
CA GLY A 303 -30.01 -19.23 -5.93
C GLY A 303 -30.02 -20.47 -5.04
N CYS A 304 -30.39 -20.32 -3.76
CA CYS A 304 -30.63 -21.46 -2.88
C CYS A 304 -31.82 -21.21 -1.92
N SER A 305 -32.55 -22.28 -1.65
CA SER A 305 -33.84 -22.30 -0.93
C SER A 305 -33.75 -21.89 0.55
N LYS A 306 -34.81 -21.19 1.01
CA LYS A 306 -35.05 -20.52 2.31
C LYS A 306 -34.62 -21.21 3.63
N GLY A 307 -34.20 -22.46 3.63
CA GLY A 307 -33.72 -23.17 4.83
C GLY A 307 -32.20 -23.28 4.93
N GLN A 308 -31.46 -23.00 3.85
CA GLN A 308 -30.00 -23.03 3.83
C GLN A 308 -29.38 -21.62 3.91
N SER A 309 -30.18 -20.57 3.74
CA SER A 309 -29.74 -19.16 3.67
C SER A 309 -29.35 -18.55 5.01
N GLU A 310 -29.99 -18.96 6.12
CA GLU A 310 -29.63 -18.44 7.46
C GLU A 310 -28.27 -18.97 7.94
N GLU A 311 -27.98 -20.27 7.75
CA GLU A 311 -26.66 -20.85 8.07
C GLU A 311 -25.56 -20.36 7.12
N HIS A 312 -25.88 -20.10 5.83
CA HIS A 312 -24.91 -19.55 4.87
C HIS A 312 -24.55 -18.10 5.20
N ASN A 313 -25.54 -17.25 5.51
CA ASN A 313 -25.30 -15.85 5.88
C ASN A 313 -24.53 -15.72 7.19
N GLU A 314 -24.80 -16.54 8.21
CA GLU A 314 -23.99 -16.56 9.42
C GLU A 314 -22.58 -17.10 9.18
N GLN A 315 -22.40 -18.09 8.30
CA GLN A 315 -21.08 -18.58 7.89
C GLN A 315 -20.30 -17.54 7.08
N GLU A 316 -20.95 -16.78 6.20
CA GLU A 316 -20.33 -15.77 5.33
C GLU A 316 -20.00 -14.48 6.11
N ILE A 317 -20.87 -14.05 7.02
CA ILE A 317 -20.55 -12.99 7.99
C ILE A 317 -19.43 -13.45 8.92
N ARG A 318 -19.38 -14.74 9.31
CA ARG A 318 -18.21 -15.32 10.01
C ARG A 318 -16.97 -15.38 9.14
N GLN A 319 -17.07 -15.63 7.84
CA GLN A 319 -15.91 -15.65 6.94
C GLN A 319 -15.35 -14.25 6.74
N ILE A 320 -16.21 -13.24 6.55
CA ILE A 320 -15.82 -11.83 6.48
C ILE A 320 -15.24 -11.38 7.83
N ARG A 321 -15.85 -11.78 8.95
CA ARG A 321 -15.31 -11.51 10.29
C ARG A 321 -13.98 -12.24 10.53
N ASN A 322 -13.82 -13.50 10.13
CA ASN A 322 -12.57 -14.26 10.26
C ASN A 322 -11.46 -13.74 9.33
N LEU A 323 -11.80 -13.24 8.13
CA LEU A 323 -10.86 -12.53 7.24
C LEU A 323 -10.39 -11.20 7.85
N LEU A 324 -11.18 -10.60 8.74
CA LEU A 324 -10.86 -9.38 9.47
C LEU A 324 -10.26 -9.63 10.87
N GLU A 325 -10.45 -10.82 11.46
CA GLU A 325 -10.07 -11.15 12.85
C GLU A 325 -8.95 -12.21 12.99
N GLU A 326 -8.53 -12.94 11.95
CA GLU A 326 -7.40 -13.89 12.03
C GLU A 326 -6.10 -13.40 11.35
N PRO A 327 -5.06 -13.05 12.12
CA PRO A 327 -3.69 -12.94 11.61
C PRO A 327 -2.98 -14.30 11.69
N HIS A 328 -2.80 -14.93 10.51
CA HIS A 328 -1.97 -16.12 10.21
C HIS A 328 -2.50 -17.52 10.58
N ALA A 329 -2.79 -18.31 9.52
CA ALA A 329 -2.52 -19.74 9.50
C ALA A 329 -2.15 -20.18 8.08
N ILE A 330 -0.85 -20.33 7.80
CA ILE A 330 -0.22 -21.43 7.05
C ILE A 330 1.29 -21.29 7.33
N ALA A 331 1.78 -22.11 8.26
CA ALA A 331 3.18 -22.43 8.42
C ALA A 331 3.38 -23.90 8.01
N GLN A 332 4.46 -24.15 7.28
CA GLN A 332 5.19 -25.42 7.16
C GLN A 332 4.49 -26.65 6.55
N LYS A 333 4.93 -27.00 5.33
CA LYS A 333 5.51 -28.33 5.07
C LYS A 333 6.76 -28.17 4.21
N GLY A 334 7.89 -28.63 4.72
CA GLY A 334 9.18 -28.53 4.06
C GLY A 334 9.40 -29.56 2.97
N HIS A 335 10.42 -29.31 2.15
CA HIS A 335 11.48 -30.25 1.83
C HIS A 335 12.72 -29.44 1.39
N PHE A 336 13.88 -30.05 1.61
CA PHE A 336 15.25 -29.52 1.48
C PHE A 336 15.56 -28.84 0.15
#